data_AF-A0A544X1S9-F1
#
_entry.id   AF-A0A544X1S9-F1
#
_cell.length_a   1.000
_cell.length_b   1.000
_cell.length_c   1.000
_cell.angle_alpha   90.00
_cell.angle_beta   90.00
_cell.angle_gamma   90.00
#
_symmetry.space_group_name_H-M   'P 1'
#
loop_
_entity.id
_entity.type
_entity.pdbx_description
1 polymer ?
#
loop_
_entity_poly.entity_id
_entity_poly.type
_entity_poly.pdbx_seq_one_letter_code
_entity_poly.pdbx_strand_id
1 'polypeptide(L)'
;MDALLVRLRDEVARLKGGLASREAANAARVRSSKWVAVFSSAMIPALLQTAEYARLAVALGRDVDEDDAAKAAAVRVDAQAVLFEQGRRFAFVLTEGAVRTWPGSPSLMPAQLDRLAQVSTLPHVRLGVVPW
;
A
#
# COMPACT_ATOMS: atom_id res chain seq x y z
N MET A 1 -32.61 -8.74 -0.20
CA MET A 1 -32.26 -8.04 -1.46
C MET A 1 -31.67 -6.65 -1.19
N ASP A 2 -32.18 -5.90 -0.21
CA ASP A 2 -31.70 -4.54 0.12
C ASP A 2 -30.25 -4.44 0.63
N ALA A 3 -29.79 -5.37 1.48
CA ALA A 3 -28.42 -5.31 2.02
C ALA A 3 -27.35 -5.46 0.93
N LEU A 4 -27.64 -6.23 -0.12
CA LEU A 4 -26.75 -6.39 -1.26
C LEU A 4 -26.68 -5.09 -2.08
N LEU A 5 -27.83 -4.44 -2.30
CA LEU A 5 -27.91 -3.18 -3.06
C LEU A 5 -27.25 -2.00 -2.35
N VAL A 6 -27.35 -1.93 -1.02
CA VAL A 6 -26.62 -0.94 -0.21
C VAL A 6 -25.11 -1.18 -0.32
N ARG A 7 -24.67 -2.44 -0.16
CA ARG A 7 -23.26 -2.81 -0.29
C ARG A 7 -22.70 -2.49 -1.69
N LEU A 8 -23.46 -2.82 -2.73
CA LEU A 8 -23.08 -2.55 -4.12
C LEU A 8 -23.03 -1.05 -4.41
N ARG A 9 -23.95 -0.26 -3.84
CA ARG A 9 -23.98 1.21 -3.97
C ARG A 9 -22.79 1.85 -3.29
N ASP A 10 -22.44 1.41 -2.09
CA ASP A 10 -21.25 1.89 -1.37
C ASP A 10 -19.96 1.47 -2.08
N GLU A 11 -19.96 0.31 -2.74
CA GLU A 11 -18.84 -0.18 -3.54
C GLU A 11 -18.69 0.62 -4.84
N VAL A 12 -19.79 0.90 -5.54
CA VAL A 12 -19.82 1.78 -6.74
C VAL A 12 -19.47 3.23 -6.38
N ALA A 13 -19.96 3.76 -5.26
CA ALA A 13 -19.60 5.10 -4.78
C ALA A 13 -18.11 5.16 -4.40
N ARG A 14 -17.56 4.09 -3.79
CA ARG A 14 -16.11 3.95 -3.54
C ARG A 14 -15.28 3.83 -4.81
N LEU A 15 -15.83 3.24 -5.88
CA LEU A 15 -15.19 3.19 -7.19
C LEU A 15 -15.23 4.55 -7.91
N LYS A 16 -16.23 5.39 -7.60
CA LYS A 16 -16.36 6.78 -8.11
C LYS A 16 -15.58 7.82 -7.31
N GLY A 17 -15.34 7.60 -6.01
CA GLY A 17 -14.43 8.43 -5.21
C GLY A 17 -13.00 8.18 -5.68
N GLY A 18 -12.28 9.25 -6.05
CA GLY A 18 -10.93 9.19 -6.63
C GLY A 18 -9.91 8.37 -5.84
N LEU A 19 -8.65 8.40 -6.26
CA LEU A 19 -7.61 7.57 -5.66
C LEU A 19 -7.49 7.80 -4.16
N ALA A 20 -7.64 9.05 -3.70
CA ALA A 20 -7.59 9.37 -2.29
C ALA A 20 -8.68 8.66 -1.46
N SER A 21 -9.92 8.58 -1.97
CA SER A 21 -11.01 7.88 -1.29
C SER A 21 -10.77 6.38 -1.19
N ARG A 22 -10.19 5.77 -2.23
CA ARG A 22 -9.85 4.35 -2.26
C ARG A 22 -8.73 4.03 -1.26
N GLU A 23 -7.71 4.88 -1.21
CA GLU A 23 -6.63 4.73 -0.23
C GLU A 23 -7.13 4.95 1.21
N ALA A 24 -8.05 5.89 1.43
CA ALA A 24 -8.65 6.11 2.74
C ALA A 24 -9.45 4.89 3.23
N ALA A 25 -10.21 4.26 2.34
CA ALA A 25 -10.93 3.03 2.67
C ALA A 25 -9.98 1.87 3.00
N ASN A 26 -8.88 1.73 2.26
CA ASN A 26 -7.84 0.74 2.57
C ASN A 26 -7.15 1.02 3.91
N ALA A 27 -6.78 2.29 4.16
CA ALA A 27 -6.17 2.72 5.41
C ALA A 27 -7.08 2.41 6.62
N ALA A 28 -8.40 2.66 6.50
CA ALA A 28 -9.37 2.34 7.54
C ALA A 28 -9.41 0.83 7.84
N ARG A 29 -9.36 -0.03 6.80
CA ARG A 29 -9.31 -1.49 6.97
C ARG A 29 -8.04 -1.95 7.67
N VAL A 30 -6.89 -1.38 7.32
CA VAL A 30 -5.62 -1.70 7.98
C VAL A 30 -5.67 -1.27 9.45
N ARG A 31 -6.14 -0.05 9.75
CA ARG A 31 -6.25 0.47 11.11
C ARG A 31 -7.20 -0.33 12.00
N SER A 32 -8.25 -0.93 11.46
CA SER A 32 -9.16 -1.78 12.24
C SER A 32 -8.71 -3.23 12.40
N SER A 33 -7.60 -3.63 11.76
CA SER A 33 -7.13 -5.03 11.74
C SER A 33 -5.98 -5.28 12.71
N LYS A 34 -6.06 -6.35 13.53
CA LYS A 34 -4.94 -6.81 14.37
C LYS A 34 -3.92 -7.68 13.62
N TRP A 35 -4.32 -8.26 12.49
CA TRP A 35 -3.49 -9.07 11.62
C TRP A 35 -3.68 -8.63 10.17
N VAL A 36 -2.59 -8.36 9.48
CA VAL A 36 -2.59 -8.00 8.06
C VAL A 36 -1.59 -8.87 7.33
N ALA A 37 -2.05 -9.57 6.31
CA ALA A 37 -1.21 -10.36 5.42
C ALA A 37 -1.36 -9.86 3.99
N VAL A 38 -0.24 -9.66 3.30
CA VAL A 38 -0.21 -9.17 1.92
C VAL A 38 0.76 -10.01 1.09
N PHE A 39 0.28 -10.48 -0.05
CA PHE A 39 1.12 -11.01 -1.12
C PHE A 39 1.22 -9.95 -2.23
N SER A 40 2.41 -9.76 -2.80
CA SER A 40 2.58 -8.88 -3.95
C SER A 40 3.57 -9.42 -4.98
N SER A 41 3.10 -9.54 -6.22
CA SER A 41 3.87 -10.03 -7.37
C SER A 41 4.42 -8.93 -8.29
N ALA A 42 3.84 -7.72 -8.24
CA ALA A 42 4.11 -6.70 -9.26
C ALA A 42 4.84 -5.46 -8.72
N MET A 43 4.56 -5.04 -7.49
CA MET A 43 5.12 -3.85 -6.88
C MET A 43 5.25 -4.03 -5.36
N ILE A 44 6.07 -3.21 -4.71
CA ILE A 44 6.15 -3.22 -3.25
C ILE A 44 4.78 -2.85 -2.64
N PRO A 45 4.28 -3.58 -1.61
CA PRO A 45 3.00 -3.28 -0.95
C PRO A 45 2.92 -1.84 -0.43
N ALA A 46 1.75 -1.19 -0.55
CA ALA A 46 1.55 0.21 -0.17
C ALA A 46 2.00 0.56 1.26
N LEU A 47 1.86 -0.38 2.21
CA LEU A 47 2.30 -0.18 3.59
C LEU A 47 3.83 -0.09 3.74
N LEU A 48 4.58 -0.58 2.77
CA LEU A 48 6.03 -0.66 2.78
C LEU A 48 6.69 0.39 1.87
N GLN A 49 5.90 1.18 1.14
CA GLN A 49 6.41 2.14 0.17
C GLN A 49 7.02 3.37 0.86
N THR A 50 8.07 3.96 0.30
CA THR A 50 8.47 5.33 0.66
C THR A 50 7.44 6.33 0.09
N ALA A 51 7.45 7.57 0.58
CA ALA A 51 6.54 8.59 0.06
C ALA A 51 6.70 8.82 -1.44
N GLU A 52 7.94 8.85 -1.93
CA GLU A 52 8.23 9.01 -3.36
C GLU A 52 7.75 7.82 -4.19
N TYR A 53 8.04 6.58 -3.74
CA TYR A 53 7.52 5.37 -4.41
C TYR A 53 6.00 5.39 -4.44
N ALA A 54 5.34 5.72 -3.32
CA ALA A 54 3.89 5.75 -3.23
C ALA A 54 3.28 6.75 -4.22
N ARG A 55 3.82 7.96 -4.30
CA ARG A 55 3.36 8.98 -5.26
C ARG A 55 3.40 8.49 -6.70
N LEU A 56 4.52 7.89 -7.11
CA LEU A 56 4.69 7.37 -8.47
C LEU A 56 3.84 6.11 -8.72
N ALA A 57 3.72 5.22 -7.73
CA ALA A 57 2.93 3.99 -7.83
C ALA A 57 1.43 4.25 -7.89
N VAL A 58 0.93 5.30 -7.23
CA VAL A 58 -0.49 5.71 -7.32
C VAL A 58 -0.84 6.15 -8.75
N ALA A 59 0.05 6.89 -9.41
CA ALA A 59 -0.17 7.45 -10.74
C ALA A 59 0.12 6.45 -11.89
N LEU A 60 0.83 5.36 -11.61
CA LEU A 60 1.29 4.42 -12.64
C LEU A 60 0.12 3.83 -13.46
N GLY A 61 0.18 4.03 -14.79
CA GLY A 61 -0.76 3.45 -15.74
C GLY A 61 -2.17 4.06 -15.70
N ARG A 62 -2.31 5.29 -15.18
CA ARG A 62 -3.61 5.97 -15.06
C ARG A 62 -3.49 7.41 -15.53
N ASP A 63 -4.53 7.90 -16.19
CA ASP A 63 -4.74 9.32 -16.42
C ASP A 63 -5.43 9.90 -15.18
N VAL A 64 -4.64 10.43 -14.26
CA VAL A 64 -5.11 10.92 -12.96
C VAL A 64 -4.59 12.32 -12.71
N ASP A 65 -5.44 13.12 -12.09
CA ASP A 65 -5.06 14.43 -11.59
C ASP A 65 -3.91 14.30 -10.58
N GLU A 66 -2.89 15.14 -10.74
CA GLU A 66 -1.66 15.08 -9.93
C GLU A 66 -1.96 15.38 -8.45
N ASP A 67 -2.94 16.26 -8.16
CA ASP A 67 -3.36 16.57 -6.80
C ASP A 67 -4.09 15.38 -6.15
N ASP A 68 -4.95 14.67 -6.87
CA ASP A 68 -5.59 13.44 -6.35
C ASP A 68 -4.55 12.33 -6.12
N ALA A 69 -3.56 12.20 -7.01
CA ALA A 69 -2.46 11.26 -6.81
C ALA A 69 -1.61 11.60 -5.57
N ALA A 70 -1.30 12.88 -5.37
CA ALA A 70 -0.58 13.35 -4.19
C ALA A 70 -1.37 13.11 -2.90
N LYS A 71 -2.67 13.42 -2.89
CA LYS A 71 -3.56 13.15 -1.75
C LYS A 71 -3.65 11.66 -1.43
N ALA A 72 -3.79 10.81 -2.45
CA ALA A 72 -3.81 9.37 -2.27
C ALA A 72 -2.48 8.83 -1.72
N ALA A 73 -1.35 9.34 -2.19
CA ALA A 73 -0.04 8.97 -1.68
C ALA A 73 0.14 9.39 -0.22
N ALA A 74 -0.31 10.59 0.15
CA ALA A 74 -0.29 11.06 1.54
C ALA A 74 -1.12 10.12 2.45
N VAL A 75 -2.33 9.76 2.04
CA VAL A 75 -3.17 8.81 2.79
C VAL A 75 -2.50 7.45 2.95
N ARG A 76 -1.81 6.94 1.91
CA ARG A 76 -1.02 5.70 1.99
C ARG A 76 0.08 5.82 3.03
N VAL A 77 0.87 6.88 2.98
CA VAL A 77 2.02 7.11 3.87
C VAL A 77 1.55 7.26 5.32
N ASP A 78 0.50 8.04 5.57
CA ASP A 78 -0.08 8.20 6.91
C ASP A 78 -0.61 6.89 7.48
N ALA A 79 -1.10 5.99 6.63
CA ALA A 79 -1.55 4.68 7.05
C ALA A 79 -0.39 3.76 7.51
N GLN A 80 0.86 4.05 7.14
CA GLN A 80 2.00 3.20 7.50
C GLN A 80 2.40 3.29 8.97
N ALA A 81 1.96 4.33 9.70
CA ALA A 81 2.22 4.48 11.13
C ALA A 81 1.78 3.24 11.93
N VAL A 82 0.75 2.52 11.45
CA VAL A 82 0.26 1.27 12.03
C VAL A 82 1.30 0.16 12.13
N LEU A 83 2.35 0.20 11.30
CA LEU A 83 3.46 -0.76 11.36
C LEU A 83 4.25 -0.62 12.67
N PHE A 84 4.19 0.52 13.35
CA PHE A 84 4.90 0.78 14.60
C PHE A 84 4.00 0.66 15.83
N GLU A 85 2.71 0.39 15.65
CA GLU A 85 1.77 0.18 16.75
C GLU A 85 1.94 -1.22 17.36
N GLN A 86 1.93 -1.29 18.69
CA GLN A 86 1.95 -2.56 19.42
C GLN A 86 0.63 -3.33 19.27
N GLY A 87 0.66 -4.65 19.50
CA GLY A 87 -0.54 -5.50 19.48
C GLY A 87 -1.08 -5.82 18.09
N ARG A 88 -0.37 -5.42 17.03
CA ARG A 88 -0.63 -5.79 15.64
C ARG A 88 0.43 -6.74 15.13
N ARG A 89 0.10 -7.48 14.09
CA ARG A 89 1.01 -8.41 13.42
C ARG A 89 0.88 -8.23 11.91
N PHE A 90 2.00 -8.35 11.20
CA PHE A 90 2.04 -8.20 9.75
C PHE A 90 2.82 -9.34 9.09
N ALA A 91 2.32 -9.81 7.94
CA ALA A 91 3.05 -10.69 7.05
C ALA A 91 3.03 -10.14 5.62
N PHE A 92 4.21 -10.04 5.03
CA PHE A 92 4.42 -9.60 3.67
C PHE A 92 5.20 -10.66 2.92
N VAL A 93 4.61 -11.18 1.85
CA VAL A 93 5.29 -12.05 0.90
C VAL A 93 5.39 -11.30 -0.41
N LEU A 94 6.60 -10.88 -0.73
CA LEU A 94 6.90 -10.25 -1.99
C LEU A 94 7.54 -11.27 -2.90
N THR A 95 7.55 -10.92 -4.16
CA THR A 95 8.33 -11.62 -5.15
C THR A 95 9.59 -10.84 -5.51
N GLU A 96 10.59 -11.51 -6.06
CA GLU A 96 11.78 -10.86 -6.61
C GLU A 96 11.41 -9.84 -7.69
N GLY A 97 10.43 -10.17 -8.56
CA GLY A 97 9.86 -9.23 -9.52
C GLY A 97 9.32 -7.96 -8.86
N ALA A 98 8.49 -8.10 -7.81
CA ALA A 98 7.95 -6.94 -7.08
C ALA A 98 9.04 -6.06 -6.45
N VAL A 99 10.11 -6.67 -5.92
CA VAL A 99 11.24 -5.95 -5.31
C VAL A 99 12.10 -5.26 -6.37
N ARG A 100 12.12 -5.77 -7.60
CA ARG A 100 12.84 -5.21 -8.75
C ARG A 100 12.02 -4.24 -9.59
N THR A 101 10.74 -4.03 -9.29
CA THR A 101 9.92 -3.03 -9.99
C THR A 101 10.08 -1.65 -9.35
N TRP A 102 10.30 -0.62 -10.18
CA TRP A 102 10.32 0.78 -9.75
C TRP A 102 9.33 1.60 -10.57
N PRO A 103 8.40 2.34 -9.93
CA PRO A 103 7.55 3.29 -10.63
C PRO A 103 8.39 4.55 -10.90
N GLY A 104 8.80 4.78 -12.14
CA GLY A 104 9.63 5.93 -12.51
C GLY A 104 11.10 5.56 -12.76
N SER A 105 12.02 6.04 -11.92
CA SER A 105 13.47 5.86 -12.09
C SER A 105 14.07 4.81 -11.15
N PRO A 106 15.03 3.97 -11.57
CA PRO A 106 15.72 3.04 -10.67
C PRO A 106 16.38 3.70 -9.45
N SER A 107 16.72 5.00 -9.55
CA SER A 107 17.36 5.77 -8.49
C SER A 107 16.53 5.92 -7.22
N LEU A 108 15.22 5.66 -7.25
CA LEU A 108 14.36 5.67 -6.05
C LEU A 108 14.51 4.41 -5.19
N MET A 109 15.01 3.32 -5.78
CA MET A 109 15.04 2.01 -5.14
C MET A 109 15.98 1.89 -3.95
N PRO A 110 17.16 2.55 -3.86
CA PRO A 110 17.99 2.50 -2.67
C PRO A 110 17.24 2.87 -1.38
N ALA A 111 16.51 4.00 -1.39
CA ALA A 111 15.71 4.41 -0.24
C ALA A 111 14.54 3.44 0.03
N GLN A 112 13.95 2.90 -1.02
CA GLN A 112 12.85 1.94 -0.90
C GLN A 112 13.31 0.58 -0.34
N LEU A 113 14.49 0.10 -0.72
CA LEU A 113 15.06 -1.16 -0.21
C LEU A 113 15.53 -0.97 1.23
N ASP A 114 16.11 0.18 1.57
CA ASP A 114 16.44 0.53 2.95
C ASP A 114 15.20 0.52 3.85
N ARG A 115 14.07 1.07 3.38
CA ARG A 115 12.77 0.98 4.06
C ARG A 115 12.33 -0.47 4.32
N LEU A 116 12.51 -1.38 3.36
CA LEU A 116 12.21 -2.81 3.56
C LEU A 116 13.12 -3.43 4.61
N ALA A 117 14.42 -3.13 4.57
CA ALA A 117 15.38 -3.60 5.56
C ALA A 117 15.01 -3.11 6.97
N GLN A 118 14.70 -1.83 7.14
CA GLN A 118 14.27 -1.27 8.42
C GLN A 118 13.00 -1.95 8.95
N VAL A 119 11.95 -2.05 8.14
CA VAL A 119 10.68 -2.67 8.55
C VAL A 119 10.86 -4.16 8.87
N SER A 120 11.79 -4.85 8.21
CA SER A 120 12.09 -6.26 8.51
C SER A 120 12.67 -6.50 9.91
N THR A 121 13.18 -5.44 10.56
CA THR A 121 13.71 -5.52 11.94
C THR A 121 12.60 -5.47 13.00
N LEU A 122 11.37 -5.10 12.64
CA LEU A 122 10.26 -5.01 13.58
C LEU A 122 9.81 -6.42 14.01
N PRO A 123 9.72 -6.72 15.33
CA PRO A 123 9.51 -8.07 15.83
C PRO A 123 8.15 -8.69 15.45
N HIS A 124 7.15 -7.84 15.17
CA HIS A 124 5.80 -8.22 14.78
C HIS A 124 5.57 -8.16 13.26
N VAL A 125 6.61 -7.93 12.47
CA VAL A 125 6.58 -7.96 11.01
C VAL A 125 7.32 -9.20 10.51
N ARG A 126 6.70 -9.94 9.59
CA ARG A 126 7.35 -10.98 8.79
C ARG A 126 7.43 -10.50 7.35
N LEU A 127 8.64 -10.46 6.80
CA LEU A 127 8.89 -10.08 5.41
C LEU A 127 9.64 -11.22 4.72
N GLY A 128 9.08 -11.75 3.64
CA GLY A 128 9.70 -12.78 2.81
C GLY A 128 9.71 -12.37 1.34
N VAL A 129 10.74 -12.82 0.62
CA VAL A 129 10.87 -12.64 -0.83
C VAL A 129 10.97 -14.01 -1.50
N VAL A 130 10.13 -14.25 -2.51
CA VAL A 130 10.16 -15.46 -3.34
C VAL A 130 11.03 -15.21 -4.58
N PRO A 131 12.14 -15.95 -4.76
CA PRO A 131 13.08 -15.74 -5.86
C PRO A 131 12.65 -16.40 -7.18
N TRP A 132 13.19 -15.92 -8.32
CA TRP A 132 13.20 -16.61 -9.63
C TRP A 132 14.13 -15.95 -10.66
#